data_AF-A0A3Q2UE80-F1
#
_entry.id   AF-A0A3Q2UE80-F1
#
_cell.length_a   1.000
_cell.length_b   1.000
_cell.length_c   1.000
_cell.angle_alpha   90.00
_cell.angle_beta   90.00
_cell.angle_gamma   90.00
#
_symmetry.space_group_name_H-M   'P 1'
#
loop_
_entity.id
_entity.type
_entity.pdbx_description
1 polymer ?
#
loop_
_entity_poly.entity_id
_entity_poly.type
_entity_poly.pdbx_seq_one_letter_code
_entity_poly.pdbx_strand_id
1 'polypeptide(L)'
;MAFAGKYQLESQENYDEFLEATGLQTAKTDHKVVTEVVQDGDNFTWTQSIPGWSWSIKFTLGQDCELESMKGVKFRGTVTMKDGKIALQFPEYFFTAEMADDKLIMICVTPGEKGVAFKRVSGRI
;
A
#
# COMPACT_ATOMS: atom_id res chain seq x y z
N MET A 1 -5.95 -17.06 4.28
CA MET A 1 -5.24 -15.90 3.69
C MET A 1 -6.04 -14.65 4.04
N ALA A 2 -5.66 -13.91 5.09
CA ALA A 2 -6.48 -12.78 5.57
C ALA A 2 -6.58 -11.66 4.52
N PHE A 3 -5.50 -11.43 3.78
CA PHE A 3 -5.41 -10.34 2.80
C PHE A 3 -5.82 -10.73 1.39
N ALA A 4 -5.84 -12.02 1.03
CA ALA A 4 -6.10 -12.42 -0.35
C ALA A 4 -7.50 -11.99 -0.81
N GLY A 5 -7.58 -11.32 -1.96
CA GLY A 5 -8.82 -10.80 -2.51
C GLY A 5 -8.65 -9.52 -3.32
N LYS A 6 -9.78 -9.02 -3.83
CA LYS A 6 -9.88 -7.71 -4.48
C LYS A 6 -10.63 -6.76 -3.56
N TYR A 7 -10.14 -5.53 -3.48
CA TYR A 7 -10.71 -4.48 -2.67
C TYR A 7 -10.84 -3.22 -3.49
N GLN A 8 -11.94 -2.50 -3.36
CA GLN A 8 -12.14 -1.20 -3.99
C GLN A 8 -12.12 -0.10 -2.94
N LEU A 9 -11.47 1.02 -3.27
CA LEU A 9 -11.45 2.23 -2.44
C LEU A 9 -12.87 2.64 -2.02
N GLU A 10 -13.08 2.76 -0.71
CA GLU A 10 -14.29 3.33 -0.12
C GLU A 10 -14.05 4.75 0.38
N SER A 11 -12.96 4.95 1.12
CA SER A 11 -12.60 6.25 1.69
C SER A 11 -11.09 6.41 1.84
N GLN A 12 -10.65 7.66 1.87
CA GLN A 12 -9.27 8.03 2.14
C GLN A 12 -9.20 9.36 2.90
N GLU A 13 -8.23 9.45 3.81
CA GLU A 13 -7.99 10.58 4.70
C GLU A 13 -6.57 11.11 4.45
N ASN A 14 -6.40 12.43 4.44
CA ASN A 14 -5.10 13.11 4.20
C ASN A 14 -4.41 12.77 2.87
N TYR A 15 -5.18 12.42 1.84
CA TYR A 15 -4.67 11.99 0.54
C TYR A 15 -3.83 13.07 -0.15
N ASP A 16 -4.37 14.27 -0.32
CA ASP A 16 -3.66 15.37 -0.99
C ASP A 16 -2.38 15.77 -0.26
N GLU A 17 -2.45 15.92 1.07
CA GLU A 17 -1.28 16.26 1.91
C GLU A 17 -0.19 15.19 1.81
N PHE A 18 -0.57 13.92 1.76
CA PHE A 18 0.39 12.82 1.60
C PHE A 18 1.04 12.81 0.22
N LEU A 19 0.28 13.03 -0.84
CA LEU A 19 0.83 13.12 -2.20
C LEU A 19 1.77 14.30 -2.35
N GLU A 20 1.49 15.43 -1.69
CA GLU A 20 2.38 16.58 -1.65
C GLU A 20 3.67 16.27 -0.87
N ALA A 21 3.55 15.74 0.35
CA ALA A 21 4.68 15.41 1.21
C ALA A 21 5.61 14.34 0.62
N THR A 22 5.04 13.38 -0.11
CA THR A 22 5.81 12.34 -0.80
C THR A 22 6.18 12.71 -2.23
N GLY A 23 5.70 13.83 -2.80
CA GLY A 23 5.90 14.15 -4.22
C GLY A 23 5.29 13.12 -5.18
N LEU A 24 4.22 12.43 -4.78
CA LEU A 24 3.45 11.46 -5.58
C LEU A 24 2.24 12.12 -6.29
N GLN A 25 2.28 13.43 -6.51
CA GLN A 25 1.18 14.20 -7.11
C GLN A 25 0.70 13.65 -8.46
N THR A 26 1.58 13.00 -9.23
CA THR A 26 1.25 12.33 -10.51
C THR A 26 0.35 11.11 -10.34
N ALA A 27 0.31 10.50 -9.15
CA ALA A 27 -0.59 9.40 -8.79
C ALA A 27 -1.94 9.90 -8.27
N LYS A 28 -2.19 11.21 -8.28
CA LYS A 28 -3.49 11.78 -7.91
C LYS A 28 -4.56 11.29 -8.88
N THR A 29 -5.63 10.72 -8.33
CA THR A 29 -6.74 10.22 -9.14
C THR A 29 -8.06 10.36 -8.39
N ASP A 30 -9.10 10.73 -9.13
CA ASP A 30 -10.49 10.71 -8.66
C ASP A 30 -11.13 9.32 -8.84
N HIS A 31 -10.42 8.38 -9.47
CA HIS A 31 -10.90 7.02 -9.66
C HIS A 31 -10.76 6.19 -8.38
N LYS A 32 -11.73 5.28 -8.18
CA LYS A 32 -11.65 4.30 -7.11
C LYS A 32 -10.53 3.30 -7.40
N VAL A 33 -9.45 3.39 -6.63
CA VAL A 33 -8.32 2.45 -6.71
C VAL A 33 -8.81 1.06 -6.34
N VAL A 34 -8.53 0.09 -7.21
CA VAL A 34 -8.72 -1.34 -6.92
C VAL A 34 -7.38 -1.90 -6.43
N THR A 35 -7.39 -2.55 -5.27
CA THR A 35 -6.25 -3.26 -4.71
C THR A 35 -6.52 -4.76 -4.77
N GLU A 36 -5.70 -5.49 -5.51
CA GLU A 36 -5.73 -6.95 -5.56
C GLU A 36 -4.52 -7.50 -4.81
N VAL A 37 -4.78 -8.40 -3.88
CA VAL A 37 -3.73 -9.11 -3.14
C VAL A 37 -3.84 -10.59 -3.46
N VAL A 38 -2.79 -11.12 -4.06
CA VAL A 38 -2.62 -12.56 -4.27
C VAL A 38 -1.59 -13.06 -3.27
N GLN A 39 -1.97 -14.04 -2.46
CA GLN A 39 -1.10 -14.66 -1.46
C GLN A 39 -0.88 -16.13 -1.83
N ASP A 40 0.38 -16.52 -1.95
CA ASP A 40 0.82 -17.91 -2.14
C ASP A 40 1.86 -18.27 -1.07
N GLY A 41 1.36 -18.81 0.05
CA GLY A 41 2.16 -19.00 1.26
C GLY A 41 2.67 -17.67 1.80
N ASP A 42 3.99 -17.51 1.79
CA ASP A 42 4.72 -16.30 2.20
C ASP A 42 4.96 -15.32 1.04
N ASN A 43 4.62 -15.70 -0.20
CA ASN A 43 4.75 -14.84 -1.37
C ASN A 43 3.49 -14.02 -1.58
N PHE A 44 3.65 -12.72 -1.77
CA PHE A 44 2.55 -11.80 -1.99
C PHE A 44 2.78 -11.06 -3.31
N THR A 45 1.72 -10.94 -4.09
CA THR A 45 1.62 -9.98 -5.18
C THR A 45 0.56 -8.96 -4.80
N TRP A 46 0.98 -7.71 -4.67
CA TRP A 46 0.12 -6.59 -4.35
C TRP A 46 -0.01 -5.70 -5.57
N THR A 47 -1.20 -5.62 -6.13
CA THR A 47 -1.49 -4.84 -7.34
C THR A 47 -2.47 -3.74 -7.01
N GLN A 48 -2.16 -2.51 -7.40
CA GLN A 48 -3.09 -1.39 -7.38
C GLN A 48 -3.37 -0.95 -8.81
N SER A 49 -4.64 -0.75 -9.13
CA SER A 49 -5.08 -0.39 -10.47
C SER A 49 -6.17 0.68 -10.45
N ILE A 50 -6.11 1.54 -11.45
CA ILE A 50 -7.14 2.50 -11.85
C ILE A 50 -7.35 2.40 -13.36
N PRO A 51 -8.43 2.97 -13.91
CA PRO A 51 -8.61 3.01 -15.36
C PRO A 51 -7.39 3.61 -16.07
N GLY A 52 -6.70 2.82 -16.88
CA GLY A 52 -5.52 3.25 -17.65
C GLY A 52 -4.17 3.17 -16.95
N TRP A 53 -4.10 2.76 -15.67
CA TRP A 53 -2.84 2.59 -14.94
C TRP A 53 -2.88 1.42 -13.96
N SER A 54 -1.80 0.66 -13.90
CA SER A 54 -1.60 -0.40 -12.92
C SER A 54 -0.17 -0.40 -12.39
N TRP A 55 -0.04 -0.69 -11.11
CA TRP A 55 1.23 -0.86 -10.43
C TRP A 55 1.17 -2.11 -9.57
N SER A 56 2.23 -2.92 -9.59
CA SER A 56 2.28 -4.17 -8.84
C SER A 56 3.64 -4.34 -8.19
N ILE A 57 3.64 -4.77 -6.93
CA ILE A 57 4.84 -5.20 -6.22
C ILE A 57 4.71 -6.66 -5.82
N LYS A 58 5.84 -7.36 -5.86
CA LYS A 58 5.94 -8.75 -5.43
C LYS A 58 6.96 -8.84 -4.32
N PHE A 59 6.62 -9.50 -3.22
CA PHE A 59 7.50 -9.63 -2.08
C PHE A 59 7.25 -10.95 -1.36
N THR A 60 8.28 -11.42 -0.65
CA THR A 60 8.18 -12.58 0.23
C THR A 60 8.32 -12.11 1.68
N LEU A 61 7.40 -12.53 2.55
CA LEU A 61 7.41 -12.13 3.95
C LEU A 61 8.71 -12.56 4.64
N GLY A 62 9.30 -11.64 5.41
CA GLY A 62 10.52 -11.89 6.18
C GLY A 62 11.81 -11.96 5.35
N GLN A 63 11.74 -11.78 4.02
CA GLN A 63 12.91 -11.76 3.15
C GLN A 63 13.20 -10.35 2.62
N ASP A 64 14.48 -10.02 2.47
CA ASP A 64 14.91 -8.83 1.72
C ASP A 64 14.60 -9.05 0.23
N CYS A 65 13.87 -8.13 -0.39
CA CYS A 65 13.51 -8.18 -1.81
C CYS A 65 13.74 -6.80 -2.45
N GLU A 66 14.06 -6.79 -3.74
CA GLU A 66 14.02 -5.57 -4.55
C GLU A 66 12.57 -5.25 -4.89
N LEU A 67 12.13 -4.04 -4.53
CA LEU A 67 10.79 -3.51 -4.72
C LEU A 67 10.87 -2.25 -5.58
N GLU A 68 9.80 -1.96 -6.32
CA GLU A 68 9.70 -0.75 -7.13
C GLU A 68 8.54 0.11 -6.62
N SER A 69 8.83 1.36 -6.26
CA SER A 69 7.83 2.35 -5.85
C SER A 69 6.96 2.78 -7.03
N MET A 70 5.83 3.44 -6.75
CA MET A 70 4.98 4.03 -7.80
C MET A 70 5.69 5.06 -8.69
N LYS A 71 6.85 5.58 -8.26
CA LYS A 71 7.70 6.49 -9.03
C LYS A 71 8.65 5.78 -10.00
N GLY A 72 8.65 4.45 -10.05
CA GLY A 72 9.64 3.67 -10.78
C GLY A 72 11.02 3.62 -10.11
N VAL A 73 11.12 4.07 -8.85
CA VAL A 73 12.37 3.99 -8.08
C VAL A 73 12.45 2.62 -7.42
N LYS A 74 13.52 1.89 -7.72
CA LYS A 74 13.84 0.61 -7.10
C LYS A 74 14.52 0.80 -5.76
N PHE A 75 14.11 0.03 -4.77
CA PHE A 75 14.69 0.03 -3.43
C PHE A 75 14.63 -1.39 -2.85
N ARG A 76 15.42 -1.65 -1.81
CA ARG A 76 15.37 -2.94 -1.09
C ARG A 76 14.60 -2.75 0.20
N GLY A 77 13.77 -3.73 0.53
CA GLY A 77 12.98 -3.71 1.74
C GLY A 77 12.57 -5.11 2.16
N THR A 78 12.35 -5.27 3.47
CA THR A 78 11.80 -6.49 4.05
C THR A 78 10.37 -6.22 4.47
N VAL A 79 9.42 -6.95 3.87
CA VAL A 79 8.04 -6.89 4.32
C VAL A 79 7.89 -7.82 5.53
N THR A 80 7.37 -7.28 6.62
CA THR A 80 7.15 -8.04 7.85
C THR A 80 5.66 -8.12 8.18
N MET A 81 5.27 -9.18 8.87
CA MET A 81 3.92 -9.38 9.35
C MET A 81 3.97 -9.59 10.86
N LYS A 82 3.32 -8.72 11.64
CA LYS A 82 3.20 -8.82 13.10
C LYS A 82 1.75 -8.62 13.49
N ASP A 83 1.21 -9.53 14.31
CA ASP A 83 -0.17 -9.46 14.83
C ASP A 83 -1.25 -9.28 13.74
N GLY A 84 -1.05 -9.89 12.56
CA GLY A 84 -1.97 -9.76 11.43
C GLY A 84 -1.81 -8.47 10.62
N LYS A 85 -0.85 -7.62 10.97
CA LYS A 85 -0.53 -6.37 10.27
C LYS A 85 0.73 -6.50 9.44
N ILE A 86 0.64 -6.15 8.16
CA ILE A 86 1.76 -6.04 7.24
C ILE A 86 2.44 -4.69 7.45
N ALA A 87 3.77 -4.66 7.42
CA ALA A 87 4.57 -3.45 7.51
C ALA A 87 5.74 -3.48 6.51
N LEU A 88 5.97 -2.34 5.85
CA LEU A 88 7.06 -2.13 4.90
C LEU A 88 7.56 -0.68 5.00
N GLN A 89 8.87 -0.51 5.14
CA GLN A 89 9.52 0.79 5.06
C GLN A 89 9.82 1.13 3.60
N PHE A 90 9.10 2.10 3.03
CA PHE A 90 9.51 2.74 1.79
C PHE A 90 10.55 3.84 2.09
N PRO A 91 11.33 4.30 1.10
CA PRO A 91 12.25 5.42 1.28
C PRO A 91 11.54 6.70 1.74
N GLU A 92 10.29 6.88 1.31
CA GLU A 92 9.54 8.13 1.48
C GLU A 92 8.52 8.08 2.64
N TYR A 93 8.08 6.89 3.04
CA TYR A 93 7.06 6.69 4.07
C TYR A 93 7.11 5.28 4.66
N PHE A 94 6.52 5.11 5.84
CA PHE A 94 6.27 3.80 6.43
C PHE A 94 4.87 3.33 6.06
N PHE A 95 4.78 2.19 5.38
CA PHE A 95 3.52 1.56 4.97
C PHE A 95 3.11 0.48 5.98
N THR A 96 1.83 0.47 6.33
CA THR A 96 1.21 -0.64 7.04
C THR A 96 -0.14 -0.99 6.47
N ALA A 97 -0.53 -2.27 6.55
CA ALA A 97 -1.84 -2.73 6.15
C ALA A 97 -2.39 -3.79 7.10
N GLU A 98 -3.68 -3.71 7.39
CA GLU A 98 -4.40 -4.65 8.25
C GLU A 98 -5.82 -4.89 7.75
N MET A 99 -6.40 -6.02 8.14
CA MET A 99 -7.80 -6.34 7.88
C MET A 99 -8.63 -6.00 9.11
N ALA A 100 -9.68 -5.20 8.93
CA ALA A 100 -10.65 -4.89 9.98
C ALA A 100 -12.07 -4.92 9.39
N ASP A 101 -12.98 -5.68 10.01
CA ASP A 101 -14.38 -5.81 9.57
C ASP A 101 -14.53 -6.16 8.06
N ASP A 102 -13.71 -7.09 7.56
CA ASP A 102 -13.60 -7.47 6.14
C ASP A 102 -13.13 -6.35 5.18
N LYS A 103 -12.64 -5.24 5.72
CA LYS A 103 -12.05 -4.14 4.96
C LYS A 103 -10.54 -4.15 5.05
N LEU A 104 -9.90 -3.78 3.95
CA LEU A 104 -8.47 -3.55 3.90
C LEU A 104 -8.18 -2.11 4.32
N ILE A 105 -7.53 -1.94 5.47
CA ILE A 105 -7.07 -0.65 5.95
C ILE A 105 -5.58 -0.52 5.65
N MET A 106 -5.22 0.50 4.88
CA MET A 106 -3.83 0.88 4.59
C MET A 106 -3.51 2.20 5.26
N ILE A 107 -2.35 2.30 5.90
CA ILE A 107 -1.86 3.52 6.54
C ILE A 107 -0.43 3.78 6.05
N CYS A 108 -0.18 4.97 5.51
CA CYS A 108 1.14 5.45 5.14
C CYS A 108 1.51 6.64 6.01
N VAL A 109 2.67 6.61 6.65
CA VAL A 109 3.15 7.71 7.50
C VAL A 109 4.46 8.24 6.96
N THR A 110 4.51 9.53 6.59
CA THR A 110 5.77 10.16 6.18
C THR A 110 6.65 10.49 7.40
N PRO A 111 7.98 10.40 7.29
CA PRO A 111 8.88 10.72 8.38
C PRO A 111 8.98 12.25 8.61
N GLY A 112 9.25 12.66 9.86
CA GLY A 112 9.49 14.06 10.24
C GLY A 112 8.49 14.62 11.25
N GLU A 113 8.77 15.79 11.84
CA GLU A 113 7.91 16.44 12.86
C GLU A 113 6.53 16.86 12.32
N LYS A 114 6.40 17.02 11.00
CA LYS A 114 5.14 17.28 10.29
C LYS A 114 4.69 16.07 9.46
N GLY A 115 5.02 14.86 9.92
CA GLY A 115 4.64 13.62 9.23
C GLY A 115 3.13 13.57 8.96
N VAL A 116 2.77 13.23 7.73
CA VAL A 116 1.37 13.07 7.30
C VAL A 116 1.01 11.61 7.42
N ALA A 117 -0.09 11.32 8.11
CA ALA A 117 -0.68 9.99 8.20
C ALA A 117 -1.81 9.87 7.19
N PHE A 118 -1.51 9.28 6.04
CA PHE A 118 -2.50 8.90 5.05
C PHE A 118 -3.18 7.61 5.47
N LYS A 119 -4.51 7.57 5.40
CA LYS A 119 -5.29 6.36 5.64
C LYS A 119 -6.21 6.09 4.46
N ARG A 120 -6.27 4.84 4.04
CA ARG A 120 -7.15 4.35 2.98
C ARG A 120 -7.90 3.13 3.48
N VAL A 121 -9.21 3.14 3.27
CA VAL A 121 -10.10 2.02 3.58
C VAL A 121 -10.69 1.51 2.27
N SER A 122 -10.55 0.21 2.03
CA SER A 122 -11.07 -0.46 0.85
C SER A 122 -11.95 -1.65 1.24
N GLY A 123 -13.15 -1.71 0.68
CA GLY A 123 -14.09 -2.82 0.87
C GLY A 123 -13.83 -3.94 -0.13
N ARG A 124 -14.04 -5.20 0.29
CA ARG A 124 -13.90 -6.38 -0.57
C ARG A 124 -14.95 -6.36 -1.70
N ILE A 125 -14.55 -6.77 -2.92
CA ILE A 125 -15.41 -6.87 -4.11
C ILE A 125 -15.34 -8.24 -4.77
#